data_AF-A0A455T393-F1
#
_entry.id   AF-A0A455T393-F1
#
_cell.length_a   1.000
_cell.length_b   1.000
_cell.length_c   1.000
_cell.angle_alpha   90.00
_cell.angle_beta   90.00
_cell.angle_gamma   90.00
#
_symmetry.space_group_name_H-M   'P 1'
#
loop_
_entity.id
_entity.type
_entity.pdbx_description
1 polymer ?
#
loop_
_entity_poly.entity_id
_entity_poly.type
_entity_poly.pdbx_seq_one_letter_code
_entity_poly.pdbx_strand_id
1 'polypeptide(L)'
;MANGSSYGRNSRSEEQPLLFEPPRRRATRILPSDGGGVTEPPYRRGRVPTPVTTIELPESRPVPAPGLLRAHGHWLGPFLLCLSTVVLGLLVMLSAILYERSAHLNLVTVPGQVYPVQIGGSFDAFNTWETSTGPLPPKQSIPSHPGPYSVLGKPTITADFINKVLAAYHSPAAGKGKALYDYGVQYGIDPVYALAFFMHESTFGTQGVARETKSLGNIRCIPTRPCTSPDGHGFAIMYSWEDGFLQWYKLIRNLYVAQWGLVTVEQIIPKYAPAADHNDEKAYIRAVEHAVDTWRAGSIYVT
;
A
#
# COMPACT_ATOMS: atom_id res chain seq x y z
N MET A 1 -46.73 30.05 -30.02
CA MET A 1 -45.71 29.52 -30.95
C MET A 1 -45.21 28.21 -30.36
N ALA A 2 -45.52 27.11 -31.03
CA ALA A 2 -45.25 25.75 -30.58
C ALA A 2 -44.03 25.20 -31.33
N ASN A 3 -43.04 24.68 -30.60
CA ASN A 3 -41.98 23.80 -31.11
C ASN A 3 -42.02 22.57 -30.19
N GLY A 4 -42.24 21.34 -30.63
CA GLY A 4 -41.85 20.73 -31.89
C GLY A 4 -40.86 19.62 -31.57
N SER A 5 -41.38 18.52 -30.99
CA SER A 5 -40.67 17.28 -30.74
C SER A 5 -40.37 16.57 -32.06
N SER A 6 -39.15 16.08 -32.26
CA SER A 6 -38.85 15.09 -33.30
C SER A 6 -37.80 14.11 -32.81
N TYR A 7 -38.28 12.90 -32.49
CA TYR A 7 -37.50 11.69 -32.31
C TYR A 7 -36.91 11.23 -33.65
N GLY A 8 -35.61 10.99 -33.69
CA GLY A 8 -34.90 10.36 -34.80
C GLY A 8 -34.10 9.16 -34.33
N ARG A 9 -34.78 8.01 -34.28
CA ARG A 9 -34.25 6.67 -34.03
C ARG A 9 -33.37 6.24 -35.22
N ASN A 10 -32.10 5.91 -34.98
CA ASN A 10 -31.34 5.00 -35.85
C ASN A 10 -30.85 3.83 -35.01
N SER A 11 -31.27 2.65 -35.45
CA SER A 11 -31.05 1.37 -34.79
C SER A 11 -30.18 0.46 -35.68
N ARG A 12 -29.19 -0.14 -35.02
CA ARG A 12 -28.47 -1.39 -35.32
C ARG A 12 -27.41 -1.41 -36.41
N SER A 13 -26.18 -1.61 -35.96
CA SER A 13 -25.42 -2.82 -36.29
C SER A 13 -24.90 -3.44 -34.99
N GLU A 14 -25.45 -4.59 -34.62
CA GLU A 14 -25.00 -5.49 -33.56
C GLU A 14 -23.63 -6.06 -33.96
N GLU A 15 -22.57 -5.72 -33.21
CA GLU A 15 -21.36 -6.53 -33.14
C GLU A 15 -21.37 -7.31 -31.82
N GLN A 16 -21.23 -8.62 -31.97
CA GLN A 16 -21.33 -9.63 -30.93
C GLN A 16 -20.27 -9.47 -29.84
N PRO A 17 -20.56 -9.86 -28.59
CA PRO A 17 -19.56 -9.91 -27.54
C PRO A 17 -18.55 -11.03 -27.82
N LEU A 18 -17.27 -10.67 -27.93
CA LEU A 18 -16.16 -11.61 -27.92
C LEU A 18 -16.14 -12.34 -26.57
N LEU A 19 -16.51 -13.62 -26.61
CA LEU A 19 -16.35 -14.59 -25.53
C LEU A 19 -14.86 -14.67 -25.14
N PHE A 20 -14.56 -14.23 -23.93
CA PHE A 20 -13.28 -14.49 -23.27
C PHE A 20 -13.11 -16.00 -23.09
N GLU A 21 -12.20 -16.61 -23.85
CA GLU A 21 -11.67 -17.94 -23.54
C GLU A 21 -10.69 -17.84 -22.35
N PRO A 22 -10.85 -18.66 -21.29
CA PRO A 22 -9.86 -18.73 -20.22
C PRO A 22 -8.60 -19.48 -20.69
N PRO A 23 -7.39 -19.07 -20.28
CA PRO A 23 -6.17 -19.77 -20.64
C PRO A 23 -6.13 -21.20 -20.06
N ARG A 24 -5.95 -22.17 -20.97
CA ARG A 24 -5.71 -23.59 -20.68
C ARG A 24 -4.53 -23.77 -19.71
N ARG A 25 -4.80 -24.37 -18.55
CA ARG A 25 -3.77 -24.96 -17.68
C ARG A 25 -3.08 -26.11 -18.41
N ARG A 26 -1.78 -25.99 -18.67
CA ARG A 26 -0.93 -27.13 -19.07
C ARG A 26 -0.42 -27.83 -17.82
N ALA A 27 -0.88 -29.06 -17.63
CA ALA A 27 -0.21 -30.06 -16.81
C ALA A 27 0.77 -30.89 -17.66
N THR A 28 1.73 -31.49 -16.94
CA THR A 28 2.58 -32.64 -17.28
C THR A 28 3.68 -32.49 -18.34
N ARG A 29 4.94 -32.69 -17.90
CA ARG A 29 5.80 -33.76 -18.45
C ARG A 29 6.90 -34.17 -17.46
N ILE A 30 6.89 -35.46 -17.14
CA ILE A 30 7.92 -36.25 -16.47
C ILE A 30 8.73 -37.00 -17.55
N LEU A 31 10.06 -37.00 -17.38
CA LEU A 31 11.15 -37.86 -17.91
C LEU A 31 11.36 -37.99 -19.44
N PRO A 32 12.63 -38.17 -19.87
CA PRO A 32 13.13 -39.53 -20.07
C PRO A 32 14.55 -39.82 -19.55
N SER A 33 14.76 -41.12 -19.41
CA SER A 33 15.98 -41.90 -19.19
C SER A 33 16.77 -42.05 -20.50
N ASP A 34 18.10 -41.99 -20.41
CA ASP A 34 19.10 -42.70 -21.25
C ASP A 34 20.46 -42.56 -20.51
N GLY A 35 21.38 -43.52 -20.44
CA GLY A 35 21.62 -44.67 -21.29
C GLY A 35 23.05 -44.56 -21.85
N GLY A 36 24.00 -45.31 -21.29
CA GLY A 36 25.39 -45.44 -21.79
C GLY A 36 26.44 -45.16 -20.70
N GLY A 37 27.54 -45.88 -20.55
CA GLY A 37 28.11 -47.00 -21.29
C GLY A 37 29.40 -47.43 -20.57
N VAL A 38 29.61 -48.74 -20.56
CA VAL A 38 30.73 -49.58 -20.11
C VAL A 38 32.14 -48.97 -20.17
N THR A 39 32.94 -49.13 -19.10
CA THR A 39 34.37 -49.52 -19.15
C THR A 39 34.85 -50.11 -17.81
N GLU A 40 35.16 -51.41 -17.80
CA GLU A 40 36.13 -52.11 -16.92
C GLU A 40 37.37 -52.48 -17.80
N PRO A 41 38.50 -53.10 -17.34
CA PRO A 41 38.92 -53.65 -16.02
C PRO A 41 40.39 -53.14 -15.66
N PRO A 42 41.28 -53.74 -14.79
CA PRO A 42 41.32 -55.12 -14.26
C PRO A 42 41.82 -55.43 -12.83
N TYR A 43 41.26 -56.54 -12.32
CA TYR A 43 41.88 -57.73 -11.70
C TYR A 43 43.08 -57.57 -10.74
N ARG A 44 42.86 -57.88 -9.45
CA ARG A 44 43.91 -58.38 -8.53
C ARG A 44 43.41 -59.54 -7.66
N ARG A 45 44.35 -60.47 -7.44
CA ARG A 45 44.19 -61.85 -6.93
C ARG A 45 43.83 -61.92 -5.44
N GLY A 46 42.89 -62.82 -5.17
CA GLY A 46 42.96 -63.96 -4.23
C GLY A 46 43.75 -63.85 -2.92
N ARG A 47 43.05 -64.04 -1.80
CA ARG A 47 43.63 -64.68 -0.60
C ARG A 47 42.60 -65.49 0.18
N VAL A 48 42.96 -66.77 0.32
CA VAL A 48 42.53 -67.92 1.14
C VAL A 48 41.69 -67.65 2.41
N PRO A 49 40.69 -68.50 2.72
CA PRO A 49 39.88 -68.43 3.94
C PRO A 49 40.53 -69.11 5.16
N THR A 50 40.37 -68.52 6.34
CA THR A 50 40.70 -69.09 7.65
C THR A 50 39.43 -69.72 8.29
N PRO A 51 39.56 -70.80 9.07
CA PRO A 51 38.43 -71.54 9.64
C PRO A 51 37.86 -70.82 10.86
N VAL A 52 36.53 -70.73 10.92
CA VAL A 52 35.78 -70.20 12.07
C VAL A 52 35.51 -71.34 13.04
N THR A 53 36.06 -71.22 14.25
CA THR A 53 35.80 -72.09 15.39
C THR A 53 34.45 -71.72 16.01
N THR A 54 33.49 -72.63 15.95
CA THR A 54 32.19 -72.51 16.64
C THR A 54 32.39 -72.75 18.13
N ILE A 55 32.13 -71.73 18.95
CA ILE A 55 32.02 -71.83 20.41
C ILE A 55 30.52 -71.86 20.72
N GLU A 56 30.01 -73.00 21.19
CA GLU A 56 28.68 -73.10 21.77
C GLU A 56 28.66 -72.37 23.12
N LEU A 57 27.79 -71.37 23.25
CA LEU A 57 27.50 -70.67 24.51
C LEU A 57 26.26 -71.31 25.16
N PRO A 58 26.28 -71.59 26.48
CA PRO A 58 25.17 -72.21 27.17
C PRO A 58 23.96 -71.26 27.28
N GLU A 59 22.79 -71.85 27.01
CA GLU A 59 21.45 -71.27 27.14
C GLU A 59 21.23 -70.64 28.52
N SER A 60 21.20 -69.31 28.59
CA SER A 60 20.84 -68.56 29.79
C SER A 60 19.39 -68.10 29.71
N ARG A 61 18.55 -68.59 30.62
CA ARG A 61 17.14 -68.18 30.72
C ARG A 61 17.04 -66.70 31.10
N PRO A 62 16.21 -65.89 30.42
CA PRO A 62 16.03 -64.49 30.79
C PRO A 62 15.20 -64.36 32.06
N VAL A 63 15.79 -63.75 33.09
CA VAL A 63 15.06 -63.21 34.24
C VAL A 63 14.38 -61.91 33.77
N PRO A 64 13.08 -61.67 34.04
CA PRO A 64 12.42 -60.44 33.62
C PRO A 64 13.05 -59.25 34.35
N ALA A 65 13.69 -58.36 33.59
CA ALA A 65 14.16 -57.09 34.11
C ALA A 65 12.97 -56.26 34.62
N PRO A 66 13.02 -55.68 35.83
CA PRO A 66 12.00 -54.72 36.25
C PRO A 66 12.00 -53.55 35.26
N GLY A 67 10.86 -53.27 34.65
CA GLY A 67 10.74 -52.22 33.63
C GLY A 67 11.27 -50.89 34.14
N LEU A 68 12.25 -50.33 33.43
CA LEU A 68 13.00 -49.11 33.77
C LEU A 68 12.11 -47.92 34.20
N LEU A 69 10.88 -47.88 33.70
CA LEU A 69 9.92 -46.79 33.93
C LEU A 69 9.16 -46.89 35.27
N ARG A 70 9.15 -48.05 35.93
CA ARG A 70 8.43 -48.22 37.21
C ARG A 70 9.23 -47.73 38.42
N ALA A 71 10.55 -47.72 38.32
CA ALA A 71 11.44 -47.29 39.40
C ALA A 71 11.46 -45.77 39.60
N HIS A 72 11.20 -44.98 38.55
CA HIS A 72 11.33 -43.52 38.58
C HIS A 72 9.98 -42.76 38.67
N GLY A 73 8.85 -43.46 38.78
CA GLY A 73 7.52 -42.84 38.80
C GLY A 73 7.31 -41.82 39.93
N HIS A 74 7.99 -42.00 41.08
CA HIS A 74 7.89 -41.09 42.22
C HIS A 74 8.57 -39.73 41.98
N TRP A 75 9.57 -39.65 41.09
CA TRP A 75 10.26 -38.39 40.74
C TRP A 75 9.75 -37.79 39.43
N LEU A 76 9.20 -38.62 38.53
CA LEU A 76 8.68 -38.18 37.23
C LEU A 76 7.42 -37.31 37.37
N GLY A 77 6.53 -37.60 38.33
CA GLY A 77 5.33 -36.80 38.58
C GLY A 77 5.65 -35.34 38.95
N PRO A 78 6.43 -35.10 40.03
CA PRO A 78 6.87 -33.75 40.40
C PRO A 78 7.66 -33.04 39.28
N PHE A 79 8.49 -33.77 38.54
CA PHE A 79 9.25 -33.22 37.42
C PHE A 79 8.34 -32.75 36.27
N LEU A 80 7.36 -33.56 35.87
CA LEU A 80 6.39 -33.19 34.83
C LEU A 80 5.49 -32.02 35.26
N LEU A 81 5.13 -31.97 36.55
CA LEU A 81 4.39 -30.84 37.10
C LEU A 81 5.20 -29.55 37.02
N CYS A 82 6.48 -29.57 37.43
CA CYS A 82 7.40 -28.44 37.32
C CYS A 82 7.63 -28.00 35.85
N LEU A 83 7.78 -28.96 34.94
CA LEU A 83 7.93 -28.66 33.52
C LEU A 83 6.65 -27.98 32.96
N SER A 84 5.48 -28.45 33.36
CA SER A 84 4.20 -27.88 32.91
C SER A 84 4.00 -26.44 33.41
N THR A 85 4.38 -26.13 34.65
CA THR A 85 4.28 -24.76 35.19
C THR A 85 5.25 -23.81 34.51
N VAL A 86 6.46 -24.26 34.18
CA VAL A 86 7.43 -23.46 33.40
C VAL A 86 6.89 -23.17 31.99
N VAL A 87 6.35 -24.17 31.29
CA VAL A 87 5.78 -23.98 29.95
C VAL A 87 4.58 -23.04 29.98
N LEU A 88 3.67 -23.19 30.95
CA LEU A 88 2.54 -22.28 31.13
C LEU A 88 3.01 -20.85 31.46
N GLY A 89 3.99 -20.69 32.34
CA GLY A 89 4.59 -19.39 32.64
C GLY A 89 5.22 -18.73 31.41
N LEU A 90 5.96 -19.50 30.60
CA LEU A 90 6.52 -19.01 29.33
C LEU A 90 5.45 -18.62 28.32
N LEU A 91 4.36 -19.38 28.21
CA LEU A 91 3.24 -19.05 27.34
C LEU A 91 2.52 -17.78 27.79
N VAL A 92 2.32 -17.60 29.11
CA VAL A 92 1.76 -16.37 29.66
C VAL A 92 2.68 -15.19 29.38
N MET A 93 3.99 -15.32 29.60
CA MET A 93 4.96 -14.27 29.29
C MET A 93 5.01 -13.95 27.79
N LEU A 94 4.98 -14.95 26.91
CA LEU A 94 4.88 -14.75 25.45
C LEU A 94 3.58 -14.07 25.06
N SER A 95 2.46 -14.42 25.69
CA SER A 95 1.17 -13.77 25.44
C SER A 95 1.18 -12.31 25.90
N ALA A 96 1.79 -12.01 27.05
CA ALA A 96 1.95 -10.66 27.58
C ALA A 96 2.87 -9.82 26.68
N ILE A 97 3.98 -10.40 26.18
CA ILE A 97 4.87 -9.75 25.22
C ILE A 97 4.14 -9.46 23.90
N LEU A 98 3.33 -10.39 23.39
CA LEU A 98 2.53 -10.15 22.18
C LEU A 98 1.44 -9.09 22.39
N TYR A 99 0.86 -9.02 23.58
CA TYR A 99 -0.16 -8.03 23.96
C TYR A 99 0.46 -6.64 24.20
N GLU A 100 1.62 -6.53 24.84
CA GLU A 100 2.36 -5.27 24.97
C GLU A 100 2.92 -4.79 23.61
N ARG A 101 3.29 -5.72 22.71
CA ARG A 101 3.72 -5.39 21.34
C ARG A 101 2.58 -4.84 20.47
N SER A 102 1.32 -5.04 20.85
CA SER A 102 0.17 -4.38 20.22
C SER A 102 -0.08 -2.97 20.77
N ALA A 103 0.53 -2.59 21.88
CA ALA A 103 0.34 -1.30 22.54
C ALA A 103 1.48 -0.28 22.31
N HIS A 104 2.62 -0.69 21.72
CA HIS A 104 3.74 0.22 21.45
C HIS A 104 4.07 0.33 19.96
N LEU A 105 3.72 1.49 19.39
CA LEU A 105 4.16 2.02 18.10
C LEU A 105 5.68 1.92 17.94
N ASN A 106 6.16 0.87 17.29
CA ASN A 106 7.52 0.78 16.77
C ASN A 106 7.52 1.29 15.33
N LEU A 107 7.67 2.61 15.17
CA LEU A 107 8.09 3.25 13.93
C LEU A 107 9.62 3.15 13.81
N VAL A 108 10.11 2.00 13.37
CA VAL A 108 11.44 1.86 12.77
C VAL A 108 11.30 0.84 11.64
N THR A 109 11.55 1.31 10.41
CA THR A 109 11.78 0.58 9.16
C THR A 109 11.51 -0.93 9.24
N VAL A 110 10.38 -1.38 8.71
CA VAL A 110 10.16 -2.80 8.45
C VAL A 110 10.83 -3.14 7.10
N PRO A 111 12.00 -3.80 7.07
CA PRO A 111 12.50 -4.35 5.82
C PRO A 111 11.48 -5.37 5.30
N GLY A 112 10.86 -5.08 4.16
CA GLY A 112 9.87 -5.94 3.50
C GLY A 112 8.46 -5.37 3.35
N GLN A 113 8.14 -4.19 3.90
CA GLN A 113 6.87 -3.52 3.58
C GLN A 113 6.98 -2.71 2.28
N VAL A 114 6.06 -2.98 1.35
CA VAL A 114 5.88 -2.22 0.11
C VAL A 114 4.93 -1.06 0.39
N TYR A 115 5.37 0.16 0.09
CA TYR A 115 4.55 1.35 0.23
C TYR A 115 3.89 1.69 -1.11
N PRO A 116 2.66 2.22 -1.12
CA PRO A 116 2.04 2.73 -2.34
C PRO A 116 2.93 3.76 -3.04
N VAL A 117 2.98 3.69 -4.36
CA VAL A 117 3.78 4.65 -5.16
C VAL A 117 3.35 6.08 -4.85
N GLN A 118 2.05 6.33 -4.65
CA GLN A 118 1.52 7.66 -4.32
C GLN A 118 2.27 8.33 -3.16
N ILE A 119 2.71 7.57 -2.14
CA ILE A 119 3.39 8.10 -0.95
C ILE A 119 4.91 7.91 -0.97
N GLY A 120 5.47 7.44 -2.09
CA GLY A 120 6.91 7.39 -2.32
C GLY A 120 7.47 6.01 -2.63
N GLY A 121 6.70 4.94 -2.46
CA GLY A 121 7.16 3.56 -2.71
C GLY A 121 8.12 3.00 -1.67
N SER A 122 8.59 3.80 -0.71
CA SER A 122 9.47 3.36 0.38
C SER A 122 9.22 4.15 1.67
N PHE A 123 9.62 3.58 2.81
CA PHE A 123 9.55 4.26 4.10
C PHE A 123 10.42 5.53 4.12
N ASP A 124 11.61 5.51 3.53
CA ASP A 124 12.50 6.68 3.52
C ASP A 124 11.88 7.85 2.75
N ALA A 125 11.27 7.58 1.58
CA ALA A 125 10.58 8.59 0.81
C ALA A 125 9.38 9.15 1.59
N PHE A 126 8.58 8.27 2.20
CA PHE A 126 7.48 8.65 3.09
C PHE A 126 7.95 9.55 4.23
N ASN A 127 8.93 9.07 5.01
CA ASN A 127 9.43 9.76 6.19
C ASN A 127 10.01 11.14 5.85
N THR A 128 10.64 11.26 4.67
CA THR A 128 11.20 12.53 4.17
C THR A 128 10.13 13.61 4.01
N TRP A 129 9.02 13.33 3.33
CA TRP A 129 7.98 14.35 3.14
C TRP A 129 7.07 14.49 4.36
N GLU A 130 6.86 13.42 5.13
CA GLU A 130 5.94 13.45 6.26
C GLU A 130 6.52 14.16 7.49
N THR A 131 7.83 14.07 7.73
CA THR A 131 8.44 14.73 8.90
C THR A 131 8.85 16.19 8.64
N SER A 132 8.68 16.68 7.41
CA SER A 132 9.02 18.06 7.06
C SER A 132 8.11 19.08 7.75
N THR A 133 8.69 20.19 8.22
CA THR A 133 7.96 21.33 8.79
C THR A 133 7.64 22.42 7.76
N GLY A 134 8.04 22.22 6.50
CA GLY A 134 7.83 23.16 5.39
C GLY A 134 8.32 22.59 4.05
N PRO A 135 8.43 23.44 3.00
CA PRO A 135 8.95 23.03 1.71
C PRO A 135 10.40 22.55 1.79
N LEU A 136 10.68 21.39 1.21
CA LEU A 136 12.04 20.88 1.07
C LEU A 136 12.75 21.53 -0.14
N PRO A 137 14.09 21.68 -0.07
CA PRO A 137 14.88 22.07 -1.22
C PRO A 137 14.73 21.01 -2.33
N PRO A 138 14.59 21.41 -3.61
CA PRO A 138 14.49 20.46 -4.71
C PRO A 138 15.76 19.63 -4.87
N LYS A 139 15.62 18.30 -4.89
CA LYS A 139 16.68 17.36 -5.26
C LYS A 139 16.89 17.30 -6.77
N GLN A 140 15.81 17.51 -7.52
CA GLN A 140 15.84 17.66 -8.98
C GLN A 140 15.69 19.12 -9.36
N SER A 141 16.31 19.54 -10.46
CA SER A 141 16.18 20.91 -10.95
C SER A 141 14.75 21.18 -11.40
N ILE A 142 14.12 22.20 -10.80
CA ILE A 142 12.83 22.70 -11.24
C ILE A 142 13.05 23.57 -12.48
N PRO A 143 12.33 23.34 -13.58
CA PRO A 143 12.41 24.20 -14.76
C PRO A 143 12.04 25.64 -14.41
N SER A 144 12.78 26.62 -14.95
CA SER A 144 12.46 28.05 -14.77
C SER A 144 11.12 28.44 -15.40
N HIS A 145 10.70 27.69 -16.42
CA HIS A 145 9.41 27.80 -17.09
C HIS A 145 8.75 26.42 -17.07
N PRO A 146 8.03 26.06 -16.01
CA PRO A 146 7.52 24.70 -15.79
C PRO A 146 6.40 24.29 -16.77
N GLY A 147 5.96 25.19 -17.66
CA GLY A 147 4.89 24.93 -18.63
C GLY A 147 3.48 25.22 -18.08
N PRO A 148 2.43 24.96 -18.88
CA PRO A 148 1.06 25.13 -18.45
C PRO A 148 0.72 24.18 -17.29
N TYR A 149 -0.24 24.60 -16.47
CA TYR A 149 -0.72 23.82 -15.31
C TYR A 149 0.35 23.35 -14.32
N SER A 150 1.44 24.13 -14.19
CA SER A 150 2.37 23.99 -13.07
C SER A 150 1.65 24.22 -11.74
N VAL A 151 1.81 23.30 -10.79
CA VAL A 151 1.26 23.45 -9.43
C VAL A 151 2.00 24.52 -8.63
N LEU A 152 3.25 24.80 -8.99
CA LEU A 152 4.07 25.84 -8.38
C LEU A 152 3.62 27.22 -8.85
N GLY A 153 3.49 28.14 -7.90
CA GLY A 153 3.11 29.51 -8.19
C GLY A 153 2.58 30.24 -6.96
N LYS A 154 2.38 31.55 -7.13
CA LYS A 154 1.61 32.35 -6.17
C LYS A 154 0.13 31.98 -6.27
N PRO A 155 -0.67 32.18 -5.21
CA PRO A 155 -2.10 31.94 -5.29
C PRO A 155 -2.78 32.76 -6.38
N THR A 156 -3.62 32.08 -7.16
CA THR A 156 -4.46 32.71 -8.20
C THR A 156 -5.91 32.89 -7.77
N ILE A 157 -6.31 32.28 -6.66
CA ILE A 157 -7.62 32.44 -6.03
C ILE A 157 -7.47 32.83 -4.55
N THR A 158 -8.46 33.50 -3.97
CA THR A 158 -8.45 33.93 -2.57
C THR A 158 -9.04 32.89 -1.62
N ALA A 159 -8.72 32.98 -0.32
CA ALA A 159 -9.36 32.18 0.72
C ALA A 159 -10.89 32.30 0.74
N ASP A 160 -11.42 33.50 0.51
CA ASP A 160 -12.86 33.75 0.43
C ASP A 160 -13.49 33.09 -0.79
N PHE A 161 -12.79 33.08 -1.93
CA PHE A 161 -13.24 32.37 -3.12
C PHE A 161 -13.29 30.86 -2.86
N ILE A 162 -12.26 30.29 -2.24
CA ILE A 162 -12.24 28.87 -1.84
C ILE A 162 -13.45 28.56 -0.95
N ASN A 163 -13.73 29.40 0.05
CA ASN A 163 -14.90 29.22 0.91
C ASN A 163 -16.23 29.29 0.15
N LYS A 164 -16.37 30.18 -0.83
CA LYS A 164 -17.56 30.24 -1.70
C LYS A 164 -17.74 28.94 -2.49
N VAL A 165 -16.65 28.40 -3.06
CA VAL A 165 -16.70 27.11 -3.78
C VAL A 165 -17.12 25.98 -2.84
N LEU A 166 -16.46 25.83 -1.69
CA LEU A 166 -16.76 24.78 -0.73
C LEU A 166 -18.21 24.87 -0.22
N ALA A 167 -18.71 26.08 0.04
CA ALA A 167 -20.09 26.30 0.46
C ALA A 167 -21.11 25.97 -0.63
N ALA A 168 -20.83 26.36 -1.88
CA ALA A 168 -21.71 26.10 -3.03
C ALA A 168 -21.92 24.60 -3.30
N TYR A 169 -20.94 23.77 -2.94
CA TYR A 169 -20.99 22.31 -3.07
C TYR A 169 -21.41 21.59 -1.77
N HIS A 170 -21.86 22.32 -0.75
CA HIS A 170 -22.22 21.75 0.56
C HIS A 170 -21.11 20.90 1.19
N SER A 171 -19.84 21.30 0.99
CA SER A 171 -18.70 20.58 1.51
C SER A 171 -18.71 20.55 3.05
N PRO A 172 -18.42 19.41 3.69
CA PRO A 172 -18.15 19.36 5.13
C PRO A 172 -16.88 20.15 5.55
N ALA A 173 -16.07 20.60 4.59
CA ALA A 173 -14.93 21.47 4.81
C ALA A 173 -15.26 22.97 4.60
N ALA A 174 -16.52 23.33 4.36
CA ALA A 174 -16.93 24.74 4.23
C ALA A 174 -16.47 25.58 5.44
N GLY A 175 -15.99 26.79 5.16
CA GLY A 175 -15.39 27.68 6.16
C GLY A 175 -13.88 27.46 6.40
N LYS A 176 -13.27 26.40 5.83
CA LYS A 176 -11.84 26.08 6.02
C LYS A 176 -10.93 26.57 4.89
N GLY A 177 -11.45 27.39 3.97
CA GLY A 177 -10.72 27.91 2.82
C GLY A 177 -9.46 28.70 3.19
N LYS A 178 -9.43 29.35 4.35
CA LYS A 178 -8.22 30.02 4.85
C LYS A 178 -7.06 29.04 5.08
N ALA A 179 -7.31 27.90 5.72
CA ALA A 179 -6.27 26.91 5.96
C ALA A 179 -5.73 26.34 4.63
N LEU A 180 -6.63 26.01 3.70
CA LEU A 180 -6.25 25.50 2.37
C LEU A 180 -5.42 26.54 1.59
N TYR A 181 -5.77 27.83 1.69
CA TYR A 181 -5.00 28.92 1.10
C TYR A 181 -3.62 29.12 1.76
N ASP A 182 -3.59 29.18 3.09
CA ASP A 182 -2.36 29.44 3.85
C ASP A 182 -1.31 28.34 3.61
N TYR A 183 -1.73 27.07 3.52
CA TYR A 183 -0.82 25.99 3.16
C TYR A 183 -0.33 26.10 1.70
N GLY A 184 -1.17 26.57 0.78
CA GLY A 184 -0.72 26.87 -0.58
C GLY A 184 0.41 27.91 -0.60
N VAL A 185 0.22 29.01 0.15
CA VAL A 185 1.27 30.02 0.34
C VAL A 185 2.52 29.44 0.99
N GLN A 186 2.36 28.68 2.08
CA GLN A 186 3.48 28.09 2.82
C GLN A 186 4.31 27.14 1.96
N TYR A 187 3.66 26.31 1.15
CA TYR A 187 4.32 25.31 0.32
C TYR A 187 4.70 25.81 -1.08
N GLY A 188 4.34 27.04 -1.44
CA GLY A 188 4.59 27.62 -2.76
C GLY A 188 3.80 26.93 -3.87
N ILE A 189 2.61 26.42 -3.54
CA ILE A 189 1.67 25.78 -4.46
C ILE A 189 0.45 26.68 -4.58
N ASP A 190 0.01 26.93 -5.81
CA ASP A 190 -1.23 27.68 -6.04
C ASP A 190 -2.42 26.86 -5.49
N PRO A 191 -3.18 27.36 -4.49
CA PRO A 191 -4.22 26.58 -3.80
C PRO A 191 -5.39 26.17 -4.70
N VAL A 192 -5.51 26.74 -5.91
CA VAL A 192 -6.46 26.27 -6.92
C VAL A 192 -6.28 24.79 -7.25
N TYR A 193 -5.04 24.27 -7.24
CA TYR A 193 -4.79 22.86 -7.54
C TYR A 193 -5.20 21.94 -6.39
N ALA A 194 -4.95 22.32 -5.13
CA ALA A 194 -5.44 21.56 -3.99
C ALA A 194 -6.98 21.49 -3.99
N LEU A 195 -7.64 22.61 -4.32
CA LEU A 195 -9.09 22.65 -4.48
C LEU A 195 -9.58 21.76 -5.64
N ALA A 196 -8.82 21.69 -6.74
CA ALA A 196 -9.21 20.93 -7.94
C ALA A 196 -9.09 19.43 -7.72
N PHE A 197 -8.00 19.00 -7.06
CA PHE A 197 -7.87 17.62 -6.58
C PHE A 197 -9.01 17.29 -5.61
N PHE A 198 -9.33 18.18 -4.67
CA PHE A 198 -10.41 17.92 -3.72
C PHE A 198 -11.79 17.74 -4.37
N MET A 199 -12.08 18.52 -5.41
CA MET A 199 -13.28 18.34 -6.24
C MET A 199 -13.27 16.97 -6.92
N HIS A 200 -12.18 16.64 -7.62
CA HIS A 200 -12.06 15.40 -8.38
C HIS A 200 -12.17 14.16 -7.49
N GLU A 201 -11.50 14.17 -6.35
CA GLU A 201 -11.35 13.01 -5.47
C GLU A 201 -12.62 12.65 -4.70
N SER A 202 -13.49 13.63 -4.42
CA SER A 202 -14.59 13.40 -3.48
C SER A 202 -15.74 14.39 -3.56
N THR A 203 -15.79 15.24 -4.59
CA THR A 203 -16.72 16.37 -4.64
C THR A 203 -16.64 17.18 -3.34
N PHE A 204 -15.42 17.60 -2.98
CA PHE A 204 -15.12 18.34 -1.75
C PHE A 204 -15.53 17.61 -0.46
N GLY A 205 -15.32 16.29 -0.41
CA GLY A 205 -15.57 15.50 0.79
C GLY A 205 -17.02 15.08 1.00
N THR A 206 -17.91 15.35 0.05
CA THR A 206 -19.31 14.93 0.11
C THR A 206 -19.51 13.48 -0.32
N GLN A 207 -18.55 12.91 -1.06
CA GLN A 207 -18.61 11.58 -1.63
C GLN A 207 -17.36 10.75 -1.31
N GLY A 208 -17.47 9.44 -1.54
CA GLY A 208 -16.35 8.50 -1.40
C GLY A 208 -15.81 8.40 0.02
N VAL A 209 -14.58 7.90 0.11
CA VAL A 209 -13.88 7.64 1.39
C VAL A 209 -13.53 8.91 2.15
N ALA A 210 -13.44 10.06 1.47
CA ALA A 210 -13.14 11.36 2.10
C ALA A 210 -14.16 11.76 3.18
N ARG A 211 -15.40 11.23 3.12
CA ARG A 211 -16.42 11.40 4.15
C ARG A 211 -15.98 10.90 5.54
N GLU A 212 -15.11 9.90 5.55
CA GLU A 212 -14.60 9.24 6.76
C GLU A 212 -13.14 9.62 7.03
N THR A 213 -12.34 9.75 5.98
CA THR A 213 -10.90 9.99 6.09
C THR A 213 -10.53 11.45 6.25
N LYS A 214 -11.41 12.40 5.89
CA LYS A 214 -11.11 13.85 5.81
C LYS A 214 -9.86 14.16 4.97
N SER A 215 -9.54 13.30 4.02
CA SER A 215 -8.39 13.45 3.13
C SER A 215 -8.85 14.08 1.83
N LEU A 216 -8.45 15.32 1.54
CA LEU A 216 -8.81 15.97 0.26
C LEU A 216 -8.30 15.22 -0.97
N GLY A 217 -7.22 14.47 -0.81
CA GLY A 217 -6.52 13.79 -1.88
C GLY A 217 -6.70 12.27 -1.89
N ASN A 218 -7.52 11.72 -0.99
CA ASN A 218 -7.58 10.27 -0.74
C ASN A 218 -6.17 9.65 -0.64
N ILE A 219 -5.33 10.22 0.24
CA ILE A 219 -3.95 9.77 0.44
C ILE A 219 -3.98 8.32 0.95
N ARG A 220 -3.23 7.42 0.30
CA ARG A 220 -3.08 6.02 0.73
C ARG A 220 -2.50 5.94 2.15
N CYS A 221 -2.70 4.81 2.82
CA CYS A 221 -2.29 4.67 4.22
C CYS A 221 -0.83 5.06 4.46
N ILE A 222 -0.64 5.93 5.45
CA ILE A 222 0.67 6.39 5.92
C ILE A 222 0.89 5.96 7.38
N PRO A 223 2.11 5.57 7.77
CA PRO A 223 2.42 5.07 9.11
C PRO A 223 2.05 5.99 10.29
N THR A 224 1.97 7.30 10.06
CA THR A 224 1.66 8.31 11.09
C THR A 224 0.16 8.51 11.33
N ARG A 225 -0.71 7.80 10.61
CA ARG A 225 -2.16 7.95 10.67
C ARG A 225 -2.89 6.62 10.80
N PRO A 226 -4.10 6.60 11.40
CA PRO A 226 -4.98 5.46 11.25
C PRO A 226 -5.27 5.20 9.75
N CYS A 227 -5.49 3.93 9.43
CA CYS A 227 -5.70 3.46 8.07
C CYS A 227 -7.11 2.85 7.99
N THR A 228 -7.85 3.13 6.91
CA THR A 228 -9.09 2.40 6.63
C THR A 228 -8.77 0.92 6.43
N SER A 229 -9.74 0.03 6.67
CA SER A 229 -9.58 -1.41 6.41
C SER A 229 -9.04 -1.65 4.99
N PRO A 230 -8.26 -2.73 4.75
CA PRO A 230 -7.86 -3.14 3.40
C PRO A 230 -9.03 -3.26 2.43
N ASP A 231 -10.21 -3.67 2.91
CA ASP A 231 -11.45 -3.73 2.11
C ASP A 231 -11.97 -2.34 1.71
N GLY A 232 -11.54 -1.30 2.42
CA GLY A 232 -11.74 0.12 2.11
C GLY A 232 -10.64 0.70 1.21
N HIS A 233 -9.88 -0.14 0.49
CA HIS A 233 -8.80 0.24 -0.44
C HIS A 233 -7.60 0.98 0.18
N GLY A 234 -7.48 0.99 1.52
CA GLY A 234 -6.29 1.45 2.25
C GLY A 234 -5.98 2.94 2.10
N PHE A 235 -6.76 3.79 2.78
CA PHE A 235 -6.55 5.24 2.87
C PHE A 235 -6.22 5.72 4.28
N ALA A 236 -5.41 6.77 4.36
CA ALA A 236 -5.06 7.41 5.62
C ALA A 236 -6.22 8.26 6.15
N ILE A 237 -6.53 8.13 7.44
CA ILE A 237 -7.54 8.90 8.16
C ILE A 237 -6.87 10.12 8.82
N MET A 238 -7.29 11.30 8.42
CA MET A 238 -6.79 12.60 8.89
C MET A 238 -7.55 13.02 10.15
N TYR A 239 -6.88 13.74 11.04
CA TYR A 239 -7.50 14.20 12.29
C TYR A 239 -8.57 15.26 12.02
N SER A 240 -8.34 16.12 11.03
CA SER A 240 -9.25 17.16 10.55
C SER A 240 -9.11 17.37 9.05
N TRP A 241 -9.96 18.21 8.46
CA TRP A 241 -9.82 18.64 7.07
C TRP A 241 -8.54 19.45 6.85
N GLU A 242 -8.21 20.36 7.77
CA GLU A 242 -6.96 21.15 7.71
C GLU A 242 -5.73 20.27 7.77
N ASP A 243 -5.78 19.25 8.62
CA ASP A 243 -4.74 18.23 8.69
C ASP A 243 -4.62 17.48 7.35
N GLY A 244 -5.74 17.07 6.74
CA GLY A 244 -5.74 16.52 5.39
C GLY A 244 -5.10 17.47 4.36
N PHE A 245 -5.46 18.76 4.39
CA PHE A 245 -4.89 19.79 3.50
C PHE A 245 -3.37 19.85 3.64
N LEU A 246 -2.87 19.94 4.87
CA LEU A 246 -1.44 19.95 5.16
C LEU A 246 -0.73 18.72 4.59
N GLN A 247 -1.31 17.53 4.79
CA GLN A 247 -0.71 16.27 4.33
C GLN A 247 -0.62 16.22 2.80
N TRP A 248 -1.63 16.70 2.08
CA TRP A 248 -1.56 16.79 0.63
C TRP A 248 -0.52 17.79 0.15
N TYR A 249 -0.43 18.98 0.77
CA TYR A 249 0.60 19.96 0.40
C TYR A 249 2.01 19.45 0.66
N LYS A 250 2.25 18.77 1.79
CA LYS A 250 3.53 18.12 2.07
C LYS A 250 3.83 17.06 1.02
N LEU A 251 2.87 16.19 0.72
CA LEU A 251 3.02 15.15 -0.29
C LEU A 251 3.40 15.74 -1.65
N ILE A 252 2.60 16.66 -2.19
CA ILE A 252 2.83 17.25 -3.50
C ILE A 252 4.13 18.06 -3.54
N ARG A 253 4.35 18.95 -2.56
CA ARG A 253 5.51 19.83 -2.59
C ARG A 253 6.82 19.10 -2.36
N ASN A 254 6.84 18.16 -1.42
CA ASN A 254 8.08 17.57 -0.95
C ASN A 254 8.40 16.27 -1.67
N LEU A 255 7.42 15.39 -1.93
CA LEU A 255 7.67 14.18 -2.71
C LEU A 255 7.65 14.48 -4.22
N TYR A 256 6.50 14.94 -4.75
CA TYR A 256 6.31 15.06 -6.20
C TYR A 256 7.20 16.14 -6.80
N VAL A 257 7.17 17.34 -6.25
CA VAL A 257 8.00 18.44 -6.76
C VAL A 257 9.46 18.27 -6.33
N ALA A 258 9.75 18.26 -5.03
CA ALA A 258 11.14 18.37 -4.58
C ALA A 258 11.95 17.10 -4.83
N GLN A 259 11.42 15.91 -4.55
CA GLN A 259 12.17 14.65 -4.76
C GLN A 259 12.10 14.14 -6.21
N TRP A 260 10.94 14.27 -6.87
CA TRP A 260 10.73 13.68 -8.20
C TRP A 260 10.71 14.68 -9.36
N GLY A 261 10.80 15.99 -9.11
CA GLY A 261 10.84 17.00 -10.16
C GLY A 261 9.53 17.14 -10.96
N LEU A 262 8.42 16.59 -10.47
CA LEU A 262 7.12 16.61 -11.12
C LEU A 262 6.39 17.89 -10.70
N VAL A 263 6.24 18.82 -11.63
CA VAL A 263 5.77 20.18 -11.36
C VAL A 263 4.44 20.50 -12.03
N THR A 264 4.01 19.74 -13.04
CA THR A 264 2.72 19.92 -13.70
C THR A 264 1.71 18.83 -13.34
N VAL A 265 0.43 19.14 -13.51
CA VAL A 265 -0.67 18.17 -13.35
C VAL A 265 -0.46 16.92 -14.22
N GLU A 266 -0.04 17.10 -15.48
CA GLU A 266 0.26 16.01 -16.42
C GLU A 266 1.39 15.08 -15.91
N GLN A 267 2.37 15.62 -15.20
CA GLN A 267 3.46 14.84 -14.62
C GLN A 267 3.06 14.13 -13.32
N ILE A 268 2.21 14.78 -12.51
CA ILE A 268 1.84 14.32 -11.17
C ILE A 268 0.81 13.19 -11.23
N ILE A 269 -0.27 13.36 -12.02
CA ILE A 269 -1.44 12.47 -12.00
C ILE A 269 -1.09 11.00 -12.33
N PRO A 270 -0.28 10.69 -13.36
CA PRO A 270 0.07 9.30 -13.66
C PRO A 270 0.76 8.56 -12.51
N LYS A 271 1.42 9.28 -11.60
CA LYS A 271 1.97 8.69 -10.36
C LYS A 271 1.00 8.73 -9.18
N TYR A 272 0.12 9.72 -9.14
CA TYR A 272 -0.83 9.94 -8.06
C TYR A 272 -2.01 8.96 -8.10
N ALA A 273 -2.55 8.74 -9.29
CA ALA A 273 -3.71 7.90 -9.58
C ALA A 273 -3.45 7.13 -10.89
N PRO A 274 -2.57 6.13 -10.88
CA PRO A 274 -2.17 5.40 -12.08
C PRO A 274 -3.31 4.57 -12.67
N ALA A 275 -3.27 4.32 -13.97
CA ALA A 275 -4.22 3.44 -14.66
C ALA A 275 -4.22 2.00 -14.13
N ALA A 276 -3.11 1.54 -13.54
CA ALA A 276 -3.02 0.24 -12.89
C ALA A 276 -4.01 0.08 -11.71
N ASP A 277 -4.45 1.19 -11.11
CA ASP A 277 -5.47 1.23 -10.06
C ASP A 277 -6.89 1.45 -10.64
N HIS A 278 -7.08 1.27 -11.96
CA HIS A 278 -8.32 1.51 -12.71
C HIS A 278 -8.73 2.99 -12.82
N ASN A 279 -7.75 3.92 -12.79
CA ASN A 279 -7.99 5.33 -13.06
C ASN A 279 -7.91 5.64 -14.57
N ASP A 280 -8.62 6.68 -15.02
CA ASP A 280 -8.39 7.32 -16.32
C ASP A 280 -7.57 8.60 -16.11
N GLU A 281 -6.25 8.48 -16.26
CA GLU A 281 -5.30 9.57 -16.06
C GLU A 281 -5.63 10.79 -16.95
N LYS A 282 -6.04 10.55 -18.20
CA LYS A 282 -6.35 11.63 -19.13
C LYS A 282 -7.63 12.36 -18.74
N ALA A 283 -8.64 11.63 -18.29
CA ALA A 283 -9.86 12.23 -17.78
C ALA A 283 -9.63 13.00 -16.48
N TYR A 284 -8.79 12.48 -15.57
CA TYR A 284 -8.38 13.19 -14.36
C TYR A 284 -7.68 14.51 -14.72
N ILE A 285 -6.63 14.46 -15.55
CA ILE A 285 -5.90 15.67 -15.98
C ILE A 285 -6.87 16.73 -16.51
N ARG A 286 -7.75 16.36 -17.46
CA ARG A 286 -8.74 17.30 -18.02
C ARG A 286 -9.70 17.86 -16.97
N ALA A 287 -10.13 17.04 -16.01
CA ALA A 287 -11.04 17.49 -14.96
C ALA A 287 -10.37 18.52 -14.03
N VAL A 288 -9.11 18.29 -13.65
CA VAL A 288 -8.33 19.24 -12.85
C VAL A 288 -8.07 20.54 -13.62
N GLU A 289 -7.60 20.44 -14.86
CA GLU A 289 -7.33 21.61 -15.71
C GLU A 289 -8.59 22.46 -15.90
N HIS A 290 -9.72 21.81 -16.18
CA HIS A 290 -11.00 22.50 -16.34
C HIS A 290 -11.45 23.23 -15.07
N ALA A 291 -11.32 22.60 -13.90
CA ALA A 291 -11.65 23.22 -12.62
C ALA A 291 -10.73 24.43 -12.33
N VAL A 292 -9.43 24.27 -12.60
CA VAL A 292 -8.43 25.34 -12.43
C VAL A 292 -8.77 26.56 -13.30
N ASP A 293 -9.03 26.36 -14.59
CA ASP A 293 -9.36 27.46 -15.51
C ASP A 293 -10.66 28.16 -15.12
N THR A 294 -11.67 27.38 -14.75
CA THR A 294 -12.97 27.87 -14.26
C THR A 294 -12.81 28.81 -13.07
N TRP A 295 -12.05 28.40 -12.06
CA TRP A 295 -11.90 29.15 -10.82
C TRP A 295 -10.96 30.33 -10.95
N ARG A 296 -9.93 30.24 -11.80
CA ARG A 296 -9.10 31.39 -12.17
C ARG A 296 -9.90 32.46 -12.91
N ALA A 297 -10.92 32.07 -13.66
CA ALA A 297 -11.88 32.99 -14.27
C ALA A 297 -12.92 33.54 -13.26
N GLY A 298 -12.86 33.17 -11.98
CA GLY A 298 -13.78 33.62 -10.94
C GLY A 298 -15.18 33.01 -11.03
N SER A 299 -15.36 31.96 -11.84
CA SER A 299 -16.64 31.29 -12.05
C SER A 299 -16.81 30.10 -11.12
N ILE A 300 -18.00 29.88 -10.60
CA ILE A 300 -18.36 28.67 -9.85
C ILE A 300 -19.51 28.01 -10.59
N TYR A 301 -19.27 26.84 -11.18
CA TYR A 301 -20.36 26.00 -11.68
C TYR A 301 -20.81 25.08 -10.56
N VAL A 302 -22.11 24.86 -10.41
CA VAL A 302 -22.70 23.88 -9.50
C VAL A 302 -23.57 23.00 -10.38
N THR A 303 -23.25 21.70 -10.41
CA THR A 303 -23.99 20.67 -11.16
C THR A 303 -25.02 20.00 -10.29
#